data_AF-A8UHA0-F1
#
_entry.id   AF-A8UHA0-F1
#
_cell.length_a   1.000
_cell.length_b   1.000
_cell.length_c   1.000
_cell.angle_alpha   90.00
_cell.angle_beta   90.00
_cell.angle_gamma   90.00
#
_symmetry.space_group_name_H-M   'P 1'
#
loop_
_entity.id
_entity.type
_entity.pdbx_description
1 polymer ?
#
loop_
_entity_poly.entity_id
_entity_poly.type
_entity_poly.pdbx_seq_one_letter_code
_entity_poly.pdbx_strand_id
1 'polypeptide(L)'
;MLAALKNFKQLDAKNKYLFLGDMFELGNEAETEHQAITDFVEDNFEEGIYLIGENFFRTKTKSSHKFSSFENLKPKLKTLQLKNTTLLIKGSRGMALERILDLI
;
A
#
# COMPACT_ATOMS: atom_id res chain seq x y z
N MET A 1 2.73 10.72 -1.56
CA MET A 1 2.37 9.42 -2.18
C MET A 1 1.55 9.53 -3.47
N LEU A 2 0.53 10.39 -3.52
CA LEU A 2 -0.43 10.51 -4.64
C LEU A 2 0.16 10.61 -6.06
N ALA A 3 1.27 11.33 -6.28
CA ALA A 3 1.87 11.43 -7.61
C ALA A 3 2.27 10.06 -8.18
N ALA A 4 2.83 9.18 -7.36
CA ALA A 4 3.19 7.82 -7.77
C ALA A 4 1.94 6.99 -8.10
N LEU A 5 0.87 7.15 -7.31
CA LEU A 5 -0.40 6.46 -7.55
C LEU A 5 -1.07 6.93 -8.85
N LYS A 6 -1.05 8.23 -9.14
CA LYS A 6 -1.58 8.79 -10.39
C LYS A 6 -0.83 8.27 -11.61
N ASN A 7 0.49 8.16 -11.53
CA ASN A 7 1.29 7.57 -12.61
C ASN A 7 1.03 6.06 -12.74
N PHE A 8 0.97 5.35 -11.62
CA PHE A 8 0.71 3.91 -11.59
C PHE A 8 -0.67 3.56 -12.14
N LYS A 9 -1.69 4.39 -11.89
CA LYS A 9 -3.02 4.27 -12.47
C LYS A 9 -2.97 4.29 -14.01
N GLN A 10 -2.12 5.11 -14.61
CA GLN A 10 -2.03 5.28 -16.06
C GLN A 10 -1.30 4.13 -16.79
N LEU A 11 -0.57 3.27 -16.07
CA LEU A 11 0.11 2.14 -16.69
C LEU A 11 -0.91 1.14 -17.28
N ASP A 12 -0.66 0.68 -18.51
CA ASP A 12 -1.45 -0.39 -19.10
C ASP A 12 -1.00 -1.75 -18.49
N ALA A 13 -1.68 -2.15 -17.43
CA ALA A 13 -1.43 -3.40 -16.73
C ALA A 13 -2.73 -3.95 -16.14
N LYS A 14 -3.01 -5.21 -16.44
CA LYS A 14 -4.24 -5.89 -15.99
C LYS A 14 -4.27 -6.15 -14.48
N ASN A 15 -3.15 -6.62 -13.92
CA ASN A 15 -3.08 -7.01 -12.51
C ASN A 15 -2.17 -6.05 -11.75
N LYS A 16 -2.77 -5.07 -11.06
CA LYS A 16 -2.02 -4.07 -10.28
C LYS A 16 -2.12 -4.37 -8.80
N TYR A 17 -0.98 -4.33 -8.13
CA TYR A 17 -0.87 -4.55 -6.68
C TYR A 17 -0.17 -3.37 -6.03
N LEU A 18 -0.67 -2.94 -4.87
CA LEU A 18 -0.19 -1.80 -4.13
C LEU A 18 0.22 -2.23 -2.73
N PHE A 19 1.45 -1.93 -2.35
CA PHE A 19 1.96 -2.06 -0.99
C PHE A 19 2.38 -0.68 -0.51
N LEU A 20 1.50 -0.03 0.25
CA LEU A 20 1.64 1.35 0.69
C LEU A 20 1.97 1.41 2.17
N GLY A 21 3.08 2.04 2.50
CA GLY A 21 3.57 2.21 3.85
C GLY A 21 3.37 3.62 4.38
N ASP A 22 3.15 3.74 5.68
CA ASP A 22 3.12 5.00 6.42
C ASP A 22 4.13 6.05 5.95
N MET A 23 3.67 7.30 5.96
CA MET A 23 4.43 8.52 5.70
C MET A 23 4.75 9.21 7.03
N PHE A 24 5.99 9.08 7.51
CA PHE A 24 6.44 9.54 8.82
C PHE A 24 6.63 11.06 8.90
N GLU A 25 6.73 11.73 7.76
CA GLU A 25 6.96 13.17 7.63
C GLU A 25 5.72 14.04 7.89
N LEU A 26 4.53 13.44 8.02
CA LEU A 26 3.25 14.16 7.99
C LEU A 26 2.81 14.75 9.35
N GLY A 27 3.38 14.31 10.46
CA GLY A 27 3.01 14.80 11.80
C GLY A 27 1.51 14.77 12.05
N ASN A 28 0.92 15.92 12.38
CA ASN A 28 -0.51 16.04 12.70
C ASN A 28 -1.44 15.78 11.51
N GLU A 29 -0.93 15.86 10.28
CA GLU A 29 -1.71 15.61 9.05
C GLU A 29 -1.77 14.12 8.70
N ALA A 30 -1.05 13.26 9.43
CA ALA A 30 -0.95 11.85 9.11
C ALA A 30 -2.33 11.17 8.98
N GLU A 31 -3.24 11.36 9.93
CA GLU A 31 -4.56 10.71 9.88
C GLU A 31 -5.34 11.08 8.60
N THR A 32 -5.42 12.38 8.31
CA THR A 32 -6.18 12.90 7.17
C THR A 32 -5.56 12.48 5.84
N GLU A 33 -4.25 12.60 5.70
CA GLU A 33 -3.55 12.26 4.45
C GLU A 33 -3.56 10.75 4.16
N HIS A 34 -3.38 9.90 5.19
CA HIS A 34 -3.49 8.46 5.00
C HIS A 34 -4.91 8.05 4.63
N GLN A 35 -5.94 8.66 5.23
CA GLN A 35 -7.33 8.43 4.83
C GLN A 35 -7.58 8.86 3.37
N ALA A 36 -7.11 10.03 2.97
CA ALA A 36 -7.25 10.51 1.59
C ALA A 36 -6.56 9.59 0.57
N ILE A 37 -5.41 9.02 0.94
CA ILE A 37 -4.72 8.02 0.11
C ILE A 37 -5.55 6.73 0.03
N THR A 38 -6.08 6.26 1.16
CA THR A 38 -6.94 5.06 1.23
C THR A 38 -8.16 5.22 0.33
N ASP A 39 -8.87 6.34 0.45
CA ASP A 39 -10.05 6.64 -0.38
C ASP A 39 -9.67 6.67 -1.87
N PHE A 40 -8.55 7.34 -2.21
CA PHE A 40 -8.05 7.38 -3.58
C PHE A 40 -7.77 5.97 -4.13
N VAL A 41 -7.10 5.10 -3.38
CA VAL A 41 -6.76 3.78 -3.93
C VAL A 41 -7.99 2.88 -4.09
N GLU A 42 -8.94 2.94 -3.16
CA GLU A 42 -10.19 2.17 -3.28
C GLU A 42 -11.09 2.64 -4.41
N ASP A 43 -11.04 3.93 -4.77
CA ASP A 43 -11.81 4.48 -5.89
C ASP A 43 -11.14 4.23 -7.26
N ASN A 44 -9.87 3.80 -7.29
CA ASN A 44 -9.08 3.77 -8.52
C ASN A 44 -8.43 2.42 -8.84
N PHE A 45 -8.43 1.47 -7.91
CA PHE A 45 -7.87 0.13 -8.08
C PHE A 45 -8.87 -0.90 -7.56
N GLU A 46 -8.98 -2.03 -8.25
CA GLU A 46 -10.02 -3.02 -7.97
C GLU A 46 -9.63 -3.95 -6.83
N GLU A 47 -8.39 -4.45 -6.83
CA GLU A 47 -7.91 -5.45 -5.88
C GLU A 47 -6.42 -5.27 -5.58
N GLY A 48 -5.91 -6.03 -4.60
CA GLY A 48 -4.47 -6.09 -4.32
C GLY A 48 -3.91 -4.86 -3.60
N ILE A 49 -4.74 -4.16 -2.82
CA ILE A 49 -4.34 -3.00 -2.02
C ILE A 49 -3.95 -3.45 -0.61
N TYR A 50 -2.69 -3.23 -0.26
CA TYR A 50 -2.10 -3.52 1.05
C TYR A 50 -1.62 -2.21 1.65
N LEU A 51 -2.18 -1.84 2.79
CA LEU A 51 -1.86 -0.65 3.56
C LEU A 51 -1.12 -1.08 4.84
N ILE A 52 0.09 -0.58 5.04
CA ILE A 52 1.04 -1.05 6.06
C ILE A 52 1.46 0.11 6.96
N GLY A 53 1.40 -0.09 8.26
CA GLY A 53 1.81 0.89 9.26
C GLY A 53 0.66 1.31 10.17
N GLU A 54 0.99 1.95 11.29
CA GLU A 54 0.03 2.35 12.33
C GLU A 54 -0.96 3.40 11.83
N ASN A 55 -0.52 4.34 10.97
CA ASN A 55 -1.40 5.37 10.44
C ASN A 55 -2.38 4.77 9.42
N PHE A 56 -1.88 3.98 8.48
CA PHE A 56 -2.74 3.24 7.56
C PHE A 56 -3.67 2.25 8.26
N PHE A 57 -3.24 1.63 9.36
CA PHE A 57 -4.08 0.69 10.11
C PHE A 57 -5.34 1.38 10.69
N ARG A 58 -5.24 2.68 10.99
CA ARG A 58 -6.33 3.49 11.55
C ARG A 58 -7.33 4.00 10.51
N THR A 59 -7.01 3.95 9.20
CA THR A 59 -7.92 4.44 8.16
C THR A 59 -9.16 3.56 8.05
N LYS A 60 -10.28 4.13 7.63
CA LYS A 60 -11.48 3.41 7.22
C LYS A 60 -11.26 2.85 5.81
N THR A 61 -11.59 1.59 5.59
CA THR A 61 -11.42 0.88 4.32
C THR A 61 -12.71 0.12 3.99
N LYS A 62 -13.01 -0.03 2.70
CA LYS A 62 -14.10 -0.87 2.20
C LYS A 62 -13.59 -2.27 1.84
N SER A 63 -12.42 -2.34 1.20
CA SER A 63 -11.88 -3.57 0.61
C SER A 63 -10.36 -3.74 0.82
N SER A 64 -9.64 -2.69 1.19
CA SER A 64 -8.18 -2.73 1.36
C SER A 64 -7.75 -3.61 2.54
N HIS A 65 -6.64 -4.34 2.37
CA HIS A 65 -6.02 -5.09 3.46
C HIS A 65 -5.13 -4.17 4.29
N LYS A 66 -5.33 -4.16 5.61
CA LYS A 66 -4.55 -3.35 6.55
C LYS A 66 -3.66 -4.20 7.43
N PHE A 67 -2.44 -3.74 7.65
CA PHE A 67 -1.47 -4.33 8.55
C PHE A 67 -0.79 -3.24 9.36
N SER A 68 -0.74 -3.36 10.69
CA SER A 68 -0.06 -2.37 11.54
C SER A 68 1.46 -2.36 11.35
N SER A 69 2.05 -3.45 10.85
CA SER A 69 3.47 -3.53 10.55
C SER A 69 3.77 -4.49 9.38
N PHE A 70 4.99 -4.41 8.85
CA PHE A 70 5.46 -5.40 7.88
C PHE A 70 5.45 -6.83 8.45
N GLU A 71 5.79 -7.02 9.73
CA GLU A 71 5.82 -8.36 10.30
C GLU A 71 4.41 -9.00 10.29
N ASN A 72 3.36 -8.18 10.42
CA ASN A 72 1.99 -8.65 10.27
C ASN A 72 1.60 -8.93 8.81
N LEU A 73 2.19 -8.22 7.84
CA LEU A 73 2.01 -8.47 6.41
C LEU A 73 2.72 -9.74 5.94
N LYS A 74 3.88 -10.07 6.52
CA LYS A 74 4.79 -11.14 6.08
C LYS A 74 4.11 -12.51 5.81
N PRO A 75 3.19 -13.03 6.64
CA PRO A 75 2.50 -14.29 6.35
C PRO A 75 1.64 -14.23 5.08
N LYS A 76 1.04 -13.07 4.79
CA LYS A 76 0.22 -12.87 3.60
C LYS A 76 1.08 -12.85 2.33
N LEU A 77 2.28 -12.26 2.37
CA LEU A 77 3.23 -12.28 1.24
C LEU A 77 3.57 -13.70 0.80
N LYS A 78 3.84 -14.60 1.75
CA LYS A 78 4.17 -16.01 1.45
C LYS A 78 3.05 -16.80 0.77
N THR A 79 1.82 -16.31 0.85
CA THR A 79 0.63 -16.97 0.27
C THR A 79 0.10 -16.24 -0.96
N LEU A 80 0.67 -15.08 -1.29
CA LEU A 80 0.29 -14.30 -2.46
C LEU A 80 0.84 -14.94 -3.74
N GLN A 81 -0.05 -15.16 -4.70
CA GLN A 81 0.35 -15.63 -6.04
C GLN A 81 0.39 -14.45 -7.00
N LEU A 82 1.54 -13.81 -7.09
CA LEU A 82 1.77 -12.65 -7.96
C LEU A 82 2.26 -13.11 -9.34
N LYS A 83 1.33 -13.52 -10.21
CA LYS A 83 1.64 -13.91 -11.60
C LYS A 83 1.27 -12.78 -12.57
N ASN A 84 2.23 -12.36 -13.39
CA ASN A 84 2.05 -11.29 -14.38
C ASN A 84 1.41 -10.04 -13.76
N THR A 85 1.96 -9.61 -12.62
CA THR A 85 1.48 -8.45 -11.87
C THR A 85 2.45 -7.29 -12.00
N THR A 86 1.90 -6.07 -12.00
CA THR A 86 2.66 -4.84 -11.84
C THR A 86 2.48 -4.37 -10.40
N LEU A 87 3.59 -4.07 -9.73
CA LEU A 87 3.63 -3.79 -8.30
C LEU A 87 4.04 -2.34 -8.07
N LEU A 88 3.38 -1.68 -7.12
CA LEU A 88 3.86 -0.44 -6.52
C LEU A 88 4.14 -0.68 -5.04
N ILE A 89 5.41 -0.64 -4.66
CA ILE A 89 5.85 -0.66 -3.26
C ILE A 89 6.30 0.77 -2.92
N LYS A 90 5.66 1.40 -1.93
CA LYS A 90 5.95 2.79 -1.58
C LYS A 90 5.64 3.09 -0.12
N GLY A 91 6.58 3.67 0.62
CA GLY A 91 6.37 4.14 2.00
C GLY A 91 7.60 4.92 2.48
N SER A 92 7.59 5.34 3.74
CA SER A 92 8.77 5.97 4.36
C SER A 92 9.96 5.01 4.38
N ARG A 93 11.18 5.56 4.21
CA ARG A 93 12.42 4.76 4.26
C ARG A 93 12.52 3.91 5.55
N GLY A 94 12.10 4.46 6.68
CA GLY A 94 12.14 3.77 7.97
C GLY A 94 11.27 2.51 8.06
N MET A 95 10.36 2.29 7.10
CA MET A 95 9.54 1.07 7.04
C MET A 95 10.25 -0.11 6.36
N ALA A 96 11.29 0.19 5.57
CA ALA A 96 12.04 -0.80 4.80
C ALA A 96 11.15 -1.74 3.96
N LEU A 97 10.13 -1.20 3.27
CA LEU A 97 9.19 -2.03 2.49
C LEU A 97 9.82 -2.69 1.25
N GLU A 98 11.01 -2.27 0.82
CA GLU A 98 11.77 -2.95 -0.23
C GLU A 98 11.98 -4.44 0.06
N ARG A 99 12.04 -4.83 1.34
CA ARG A 99 12.17 -6.23 1.78
C ARG A 99 10.94 -7.09 1.49
N ILE A 100 9.86 -6.52 0.94
CA ILE A 100 8.76 -7.29 0.32
C ILE A 100 9.27 -8.09 -0.87
N LEU A 101 10.21 -7.54 -1.66
CA LEU A 101 10.75 -8.18 -2.85
C LEU A 101 11.48 -9.49 -2.55
N ASP A 102 12.03 -9.64 -1.35
CA ASP A 102 12.71 -10.87 -0.93
C ASP A 102 11.74 -12.03 -0.62
N LEU A 103 10.43 -11.76 -0.63
CA LEU A 103 9.38 -12.69 -0.17
C LEU A 103 8.32 -13.02 -1.24
N ILE A 104 8.43 -12.45 -2.44
CA ILE A 104 7.43 -12.60 -3.51
C ILE A 104 8.02 -13.12 -4.81
#